data_AF-A0A317Z8M1-F1
#
_entry.id   AF-A0A317Z8M1-F1
#
_cell.length_a   1.000
_cell.length_b   1.000
_cell.length_c   1.000
_cell.angle_alpha   90.00
_cell.angle_beta   90.00
_cell.angle_gamma   90.00
#
_symmetry.space_group_name_H-M   'P 1'
#
loop_
_entity.id
_entity.type
_entity.pdbx_description
1 polymer ?
#
loop_
_entity_poly.entity_id
_entity_poly.type
_entity_poly.pdbx_seq_one_letter_code
_entity_poly.pdbx_strand_id
1 'polypeptide(L)'
;MWDILQTRFKAKALQEKVYIEYDKVKADSWDRRNMRVEFNPNKLTKYELFWLKRNIIDYMDDVRFTRIDLAFDFKHDLSDYYAMSDKALKKTVFYGRNGSMETKYFGVRDSDRFIRIYNKKQERKDNADIEIHSEHLWRVEIELKRNMVDYWNDCFNDLHILQPNWTLLKKGNEQAMVYMLIHEEGKWGELNKRTKYKYKKLIKEISPIDLTDLMKMTLKENEKQLQKQIDFWLSDFQF
;
A
#
# COMPACT_ATOMS: atom_id res chain seq x y z
N MET A 1 -10.91 -16.11 -22.90
CA MET A 1 -10.98 -14.71 -23.40
C MET A 1 -12.46 -14.35 -23.55
N TRP A 2 -12.83 -13.11 -23.29
CA TRP A 2 -14.20 -12.61 -23.46
C TRP A 2 -14.18 -11.13 -23.92
N ASP A 3 -15.34 -10.55 -24.23
CA ASP A 3 -15.48 -9.19 -24.82
C ASP A 3 -14.62 -8.99 -26.08
N ILE A 4 -14.67 -9.95 -27.02
CA ILE A 4 -13.78 -9.95 -28.19
C ILE A 4 -14.38 -9.13 -29.33
N LEU A 5 -13.70 -8.04 -29.66
CA LEU A 5 -13.86 -7.26 -30.89
C LEU A 5 -12.47 -7.08 -31.51
N GLN A 6 -12.39 -6.70 -32.78
CA GLN A 6 -11.09 -6.42 -33.42
C GLN A 6 -10.25 -5.37 -32.65
N THR A 7 -10.90 -4.48 -31.91
CA THR A 7 -10.28 -3.38 -31.17
C THR A 7 -10.27 -3.56 -29.65
N ARG A 8 -10.78 -4.68 -29.13
CA ARG A 8 -10.92 -4.90 -27.68
C ARG A 8 -10.89 -6.39 -27.33
N PHE A 9 -10.21 -6.75 -26.25
CA PHE A 9 -10.39 -8.05 -25.62
C PHE A 9 -10.10 -7.99 -24.11
N LYS A 10 -10.67 -8.95 -23.37
CA LYS A 10 -10.29 -9.24 -22.00
C LYS A 10 -9.93 -10.70 -21.83
N ALA A 11 -8.91 -10.97 -21.04
CA ALA A 11 -8.45 -12.32 -20.76
C ALA A 11 -7.98 -12.48 -19.32
N LYS A 12 -8.11 -13.71 -18.83
CA LYS A 12 -7.44 -14.22 -17.65
C LYS A 12 -6.50 -15.33 -18.10
N ALA A 13 -5.26 -15.32 -17.61
CA ALA A 13 -4.24 -16.32 -17.93
C ALA A 13 -3.67 -16.93 -16.64
N LEU A 14 -2.92 -18.03 -16.80
CA LEU A 14 -2.18 -18.70 -15.72
C LEU A 14 -3.07 -19.00 -14.50
N GLN A 15 -4.15 -19.76 -14.71
CA GLN A 15 -5.12 -20.10 -13.67
C GLN A 15 -5.70 -18.86 -12.97
N GLU A 16 -6.11 -17.87 -13.77
CA GLU A 16 -6.69 -16.59 -13.31
C GLU A 16 -5.76 -15.66 -12.52
N LYS A 17 -4.46 -15.96 -12.42
CA LYS A 17 -3.48 -15.14 -11.69
C LYS A 17 -3.10 -13.85 -12.43
N VAL A 18 -3.32 -13.80 -13.75
CA VAL A 18 -3.01 -12.65 -14.60
C VAL A 18 -4.27 -12.18 -15.30
N TYR A 19 -4.56 -10.90 -15.18
CA TYR A 19 -5.61 -10.21 -15.94
C TYR A 19 -4.97 -9.41 -17.07
N ILE A 20 -5.56 -9.48 -18.27
CA ILE A 20 -5.11 -8.78 -19.47
C ILE A 20 -6.31 -8.09 -20.09
N GLU A 21 -6.17 -6.81 -20.39
CA GLU A 21 -7.18 -6.00 -21.07
C GLU A 21 -6.52 -5.20 -22.18
N TYR A 22 -7.11 -5.27 -23.36
CA TYR A 22 -6.77 -4.43 -24.50
C TYR A 22 -8.02 -3.69 -24.95
N ASP A 23 -7.91 -2.38 -25.16
CA ASP A 23 -9.00 -1.54 -25.67
C ASP A 23 -8.42 -0.36 -26.47
N LYS A 24 -8.33 -0.51 -27.79
CA LYS A 24 -7.76 0.51 -28.68
C LYS A 24 -8.62 1.77 -28.75
N VAL A 25 -9.94 1.61 -28.91
CA VAL A 25 -10.86 2.74 -29.10
C VAL A 25 -10.85 3.65 -27.87
N LYS A 26 -10.91 3.04 -26.67
CA LYS A 26 -10.82 3.79 -25.43
C LYS A 26 -9.45 4.43 -25.29
N ALA A 27 -8.37 3.71 -25.55
CA ALA A 27 -7.02 4.26 -25.46
C ALA A 27 -6.82 5.52 -26.32
N ASP A 28 -7.22 5.45 -27.59
CA ASP A 28 -7.13 6.57 -28.53
C ASP A 28 -7.98 7.77 -28.07
N SER A 29 -9.19 7.53 -27.55
CA SER A 29 -10.07 8.61 -27.07
C SER A 29 -9.55 9.38 -25.85
N TRP A 30 -8.68 8.75 -25.05
CA TRP A 30 -8.09 9.35 -23.84
C TRP A 30 -6.61 9.69 -24.02
N ASP A 31 -6.04 9.48 -25.20
CA ASP A 31 -4.61 9.59 -25.52
C ASP A 31 -3.74 8.82 -24.50
N ARG A 32 -3.99 7.51 -24.37
CA ARG A 32 -3.30 6.62 -23.44
C ARG A 32 -2.88 5.32 -24.12
N ARG A 33 -2.03 4.56 -23.44
CA ARG A 33 -1.68 3.18 -23.83
C ARG A 33 -2.90 2.27 -23.80
N ASN A 34 -2.91 1.31 -24.72
CA ASN A 34 -4.10 0.52 -25.06
C ASN A 34 -4.20 -0.85 -24.39
N MET A 35 -3.15 -1.28 -23.69
CA MET A 35 -3.09 -2.59 -23.06
C MET A 35 -2.67 -2.50 -21.59
N ARG A 36 -3.33 -3.27 -20.75
CA ARG A 36 -3.07 -3.38 -19.31
C ARG A 36 -2.92 -4.83 -18.92
N VAL A 37 -1.86 -5.13 -18.18
CA VAL A 37 -1.59 -6.45 -17.61
C VAL A 37 -1.48 -6.29 -16.10
N GLU A 38 -2.32 -6.98 -15.34
CA GLU A 38 -2.36 -6.94 -13.87
C GLU A 38 -2.12 -8.32 -13.28
N PHE A 39 -1.23 -8.41 -12.31
CA PHE A 39 -0.93 -9.65 -11.58
C PHE A 39 -0.28 -9.34 -10.24
N ASN A 40 -0.33 -10.31 -9.32
CA ASN A 40 0.47 -10.29 -8.09
C ASN A 40 1.74 -11.13 -8.32
N PRO A 41 2.95 -10.52 -8.36
CA PRO A 41 4.18 -11.27 -8.64
C PRO A 41 4.45 -12.38 -7.60
N ASN A 42 3.99 -12.21 -6.35
CA ASN A 42 4.14 -13.23 -5.29
C ASN A 42 3.28 -14.49 -5.50
N LYS A 43 2.40 -14.50 -6.50
CA LYS A 43 1.54 -15.65 -6.83
C LYS A 43 1.99 -16.38 -8.11
N LEU A 44 3.01 -15.86 -8.79
CA LEU A 44 3.57 -16.46 -9.99
C LEU A 44 4.86 -17.22 -9.67
N THR A 45 4.98 -18.41 -10.24
CA THR A 45 6.25 -19.15 -10.27
C THR A 45 7.24 -18.48 -11.22
N LYS A 46 8.53 -18.82 -11.12
CA LYS A 46 9.55 -18.32 -12.07
C LYS A 46 9.17 -18.65 -13.53
N TYR A 47 8.70 -19.87 -13.79
CA TYR A 47 8.25 -20.28 -15.12
C TYR A 47 7.10 -19.41 -15.63
N GLU A 48 6.10 -19.16 -14.78
CA GLU A 48 4.95 -18.30 -15.09
C GLU A 48 5.36 -16.85 -15.38
N LEU A 49 6.33 -16.30 -14.63
CA LEU A 49 6.89 -14.97 -14.88
C LEU A 49 7.56 -14.89 -16.26
N PHE A 50 8.41 -15.86 -16.60
CA PHE A 50 9.06 -15.93 -17.92
C PHE A 50 8.06 -16.14 -19.05
N TRP A 51 7.05 -16.98 -18.84
CA TRP A 51 5.98 -17.19 -19.81
C TRP A 51 5.23 -15.89 -20.07
N LEU A 52 4.84 -15.16 -19.02
CA LEU A 52 4.13 -13.89 -19.15
C LEU A 52 4.97 -12.84 -19.89
N LYS A 53 6.27 -12.74 -19.55
CA LYS A 53 7.17 -11.83 -20.24
C LYS A 53 7.25 -12.13 -21.75
N ARG A 54 7.65 -13.35 -22.09
CA ARG A 54 7.91 -13.77 -23.49
C ARG A 54 6.69 -13.81 -24.39
N ASN A 55 5.52 -14.14 -23.84
CA ASN A 55 4.33 -14.37 -24.65
C ASN A 55 3.40 -13.15 -24.69
N ILE A 56 3.56 -12.19 -23.77
CA ILE A 56 2.66 -11.03 -23.66
C ILE A 56 3.46 -9.73 -23.63
N ILE A 57 4.32 -9.54 -22.62
CA ILE A 57 4.96 -8.24 -22.38
C ILE A 57 5.94 -7.86 -23.50
N ASP A 58 6.71 -8.81 -24.02
CA ASP A 58 7.70 -8.55 -25.08
C ASP A 58 7.06 -8.19 -26.44
N TYR A 59 5.75 -8.36 -26.60
CA TYR A 59 4.99 -7.92 -27.78
C TYR A 59 4.32 -6.55 -27.59
N MET A 60 4.49 -5.92 -26.43
CA MET A 60 3.93 -4.60 -26.12
C MET A 60 4.98 -3.50 -26.34
N ASP A 61 4.55 -2.39 -26.94
CA ASP A 61 5.35 -1.16 -27.02
C ASP A 61 5.07 -0.21 -25.83
N ASP A 62 6.03 0.66 -25.49
CA ASP A 62 5.94 1.66 -24.40
C ASP A 62 5.49 1.06 -23.04
N VAL A 63 6.09 -0.08 -22.69
CA VAL A 63 5.83 -0.77 -21.42
C VAL A 63 6.32 0.08 -20.25
N ARG A 64 5.41 0.38 -19.31
CA ARG A 64 5.75 1.01 -18.03
C ARG A 64 4.80 0.53 -16.95
N PHE A 65 5.27 0.51 -15.72
CA PHE A 65 4.40 0.31 -14.57
C PHE A 65 3.44 1.49 -14.42
N THR A 66 2.16 1.21 -14.25
CA THR A 66 1.15 2.22 -13.89
C THR A 66 0.70 2.08 -12.43
N ARG A 67 1.04 0.95 -11.79
CA ARG A 67 0.75 0.64 -10.40
C ARG A 67 1.80 -0.30 -9.81
N ILE A 68 2.27 -0.01 -8.60
CA ILE A 68 3.10 -0.88 -7.78
C ILE A 68 2.57 -0.82 -6.35
N ASP A 69 2.39 -1.98 -5.72
CA ASP A 69 1.94 -2.07 -4.33
C ASP A 69 3.08 -2.67 -3.48
N LEU A 70 3.62 -1.88 -2.55
CA LEU A 70 4.57 -2.37 -1.54
C LEU A 70 3.79 -2.97 -0.37
N ALA A 71 4.15 -4.17 0.08
CA ALA A 71 3.47 -4.87 1.16
C ALA A 71 4.45 -5.28 2.26
N PHE A 72 4.25 -4.72 3.46
CA PHE A 72 5.03 -5.03 4.66
C PHE A 72 4.17 -5.83 5.62
N ASP A 73 4.57 -7.06 5.91
CA ASP A 73 3.87 -7.95 6.85
C ASP A 73 4.51 -7.89 8.23
N PHE A 74 3.67 -7.72 9.26
CA PHE A 74 4.05 -7.65 10.67
C PHE A 74 3.39 -8.79 11.45
N LYS A 75 4.16 -9.44 12.31
CA LYS A 75 3.67 -10.46 13.27
C LYS A 75 3.19 -9.86 14.59
N HIS A 76 2.96 -8.55 14.62
CA HIS A 76 2.43 -7.80 15.76
C HIS A 76 1.01 -7.34 15.48
N ASP A 77 0.22 -7.12 16.53
CA ASP A 77 -1.07 -6.46 16.38
C ASP A 77 -0.88 -4.97 16.11
N LEU A 78 -1.32 -4.49 14.94
CA LEU A 78 -1.26 -3.07 14.60
C LEU A 78 -2.53 -2.31 15.02
N SER A 79 -3.53 -2.97 15.63
CA SER A 79 -4.70 -2.28 16.20
C SER A 79 -4.32 -1.27 17.28
N ASP A 80 -3.27 -1.58 18.03
CA ASP A 80 -2.83 -0.80 19.19
C ASP A 80 -1.84 0.31 18.82
N TYR A 81 -1.50 0.42 17.53
CA TYR A 81 -0.58 1.44 17.03
C TYR A 81 -1.35 2.65 16.49
N TYR A 82 -0.87 3.84 16.83
CA TYR A 82 -1.35 5.08 16.28
C TYR A 82 -0.64 5.38 14.96
N ALA A 83 -1.33 5.14 13.85
CA ALA A 83 -0.85 5.52 12.52
C ALA A 83 -1.27 6.95 12.14
N MET A 84 -0.29 7.75 11.69
CA MET A 84 -0.49 9.14 11.24
C MET A 84 0.37 9.48 10.02
N SER A 85 0.02 10.58 9.34
CA SER A 85 0.85 11.17 8.29
C SER A 85 1.16 12.62 8.61
N ASP A 86 2.33 13.12 8.20
CA ASP A 86 2.66 14.54 8.30
C ASP A 86 1.77 15.39 7.40
N LYS A 87 1.43 14.87 6.22
CA LYS A 87 0.47 15.48 5.30
C LYS A 87 -0.97 15.26 5.80
N ALA A 88 -1.85 16.19 5.46
CA ALA A 88 -3.28 16.03 5.73
C ALA A 88 -3.86 15.10 4.65
N LEU A 89 -4.21 13.88 5.06
CA LEU A 89 -4.82 12.87 4.18
C LEU A 89 -6.22 12.52 4.72
N LYS A 90 -7.14 12.21 3.80
CA LYS A 90 -8.42 11.59 4.18
C LYS A 90 -8.12 10.26 4.88
N LYS A 91 -8.81 9.98 5.97
CA LYS A 91 -8.68 8.71 6.71
C LYS A 91 -10.02 7.99 6.74
N THR A 92 -10.00 6.67 6.64
CA THR A 92 -11.19 5.82 6.84
C THR A 92 -10.80 4.66 7.73
N VAL A 93 -11.59 4.36 8.75
CA VAL A 93 -11.33 3.24 9.67
C VAL A 93 -12.53 2.32 9.64
N PHE A 94 -12.27 1.02 9.50
CA PHE A 94 -13.26 -0.05 9.60
C PHE A 94 -13.02 -0.81 10.90
N TYR A 95 -14.10 -0.97 11.66
CA TYR A 95 -14.10 -1.68 12.93
C TYR A 95 -14.86 -2.99 12.76
N GLY A 96 -14.35 -4.04 13.40
CA GLY A 96 -15.02 -5.32 13.50
C GLY A 96 -16.23 -5.26 14.42
N ARG A 97 -16.99 -6.37 14.48
CA ARG A 97 -18.17 -6.47 15.35
C ARG A 97 -17.85 -6.37 16.85
N ASN A 98 -16.60 -6.68 17.23
CA ASN A 98 -16.07 -6.55 18.57
C ASN A 98 -15.57 -5.13 18.90
N GLY A 99 -15.64 -4.19 17.95
CA GLY A 99 -15.14 -2.82 18.11
C GLY A 99 -13.64 -2.65 17.89
N SER A 100 -12.87 -3.71 17.61
CA SER A 100 -11.44 -3.57 17.29
C SER A 100 -11.26 -3.00 15.89
N MET A 101 -10.25 -2.14 15.71
CA MET A 101 -9.85 -1.71 14.37
C MET A 101 -9.44 -2.93 13.54
N GLU A 102 -9.98 -3.09 12.34
CA GLU A 102 -9.58 -4.16 11.41
C GLU A 102 -8.82 -3.61 10.21
N THR A 103 -9.17 -2.40 9.77
CA THR A 103 -8.58 -1.77 8.59
C THR A 103 -8.57 -0.25 8.72
N LYS A 104 -7.44 0.38 8.40
CA LYS A 104 -7.27 1.83 8.34
C LYS A 104 -6.70 2.22 6.98
N TYR A 105 -7.34 3.20 6.35
CA TYR A 105 -6.95 3.76 5.06
C TYR A 105 -6.44 5.19 5.23
N PHE A 106 -5.37 5.54 4.50
CA PHE A 106 -4.88 6.91 4.34
C PHE A 106 -4.87 7.28 2.86
N GLY A 107 -5.52 8.40 2.54
CA GLY A 107 -5.75 8.85 1.18
C GLY A 107 -7.03 8.28 0.58
N VAL A 108 -7.13 8.34 -0.76
CA VAL A 108 -8.27 7.83 -1.53
C VAL A 108 -7.73 6.82 -2.54
N ARG A 109 -8.51 5.76 -2.82
CA ARG A 109 -8.08 4.68 -3.70
C ARG A 109 -7.63 5.16 -5.10
N ASP A 110 -8.25 6.19 -5.66
CA ASP A 110 -7.88 6.72 -6.99
C ASP A 110 -6.72 7.73 -6.99
N SER A 111 -6.13 8.02 -5.82
CA SER A 111 -4.96 8.89 -5.73
C SER A 111 -3.67 8.17 -6.10
N ASP A 112 -2.62 8.94 -6.38
CA ASP A 112 -1.31 8.42 -6.78
C ASP A 112 -0.63 7.60 -5.67
N ARG A 113 -1.03 7.81 -4.41
CA ARG A 113 -0.55 7.04 -3.26
C ARG A 113 -1.70 6.78 -2.28
N PHE A 114 -1.97 5.50 -2.04
CA PHE A 114 -3.00 5.03 -1.12
C PHE A 114 -2.43 4.01 -0.14
N ILE A 115 -2.62 4.21 1.16
CA ILE A 115 -2.03 3.36 2.20
C ILE A 115 -3.13 2.60 2.93
N ARG A 116 -2.93 1.30 3.13
CA ARG A 116 -3.82 0.41 3.88
C ARG A 116 -3.05 -0.24 5.00
N ILE A 117 -3.58 -0.17 6.22
CA ILE A 117 -3.09 -0.91 7.38
C ILE A 117 -4.21 -1.82 7.81
N TYR A 118 -4.05 -3.13 7.72
CA TYR A 118 -5.16 -4.06 7.95
C TYR A 118 -4.74 -5.40 8.51
N ASN A 119 -5.66 -6.05 9.21
CA ASN A 119 -5.50 -7.39 9.73
C ASN A 119 -5.52 -8.39 8.57
N LYS A 120 -4.34 -8.80 8.11
CA LYS A 120 -4.16 -9.71 6.98
C LYS A 120 -4.57 -11.14 7.33
N LYS A 121 -4.46 -11.53 8.61
CA LYS A 121 -4.95 -12.82 9.10
C LYS A 121 -6.46 -12.93 8.93
N GLN A 122 -7.18 -11.92 9.40
CA GLN A 122 -8.64 -11.86 9.28
C GLN A 122 -9.06 -11.84 7.80
N GLU A 123 -8.45 -10.98 6.97
CA GLU A 123 -8.76 -10.92 5.53
C GLU A 123 -8.54 -12.26 4.80
N ARG A 124 -7.50 -13.03 5.15
CA ARG A 124 -7.27 -14.35 4.55
C ARG A 124 -8.25 -15.42 5.02
N LYS A 125 -8.65 -15.37 6.30
CA LYS A 125 -9.67 -16.26 6.85
C LYS A 125 -10.99 -16.05 6.11
N ASP A 126 -11.36 -14.79 5.88
CA ASP A 126 -12.61 -14.44 5.20
C ASP A 126 -12.60 -14.80 3.70
N ASN A 127 -11.45 -14.71 3.03
CA ASN A 127 -11.36 -14.89 1.58
C ASN A 127 -11.02 -16.31 1.10
N ALA A 128 -10.30 -17.10 1.90
CA ALA A 128 -9.78 -18.39 1.45
C ALA A 128 -9.73 -19.48 2.53
N ASP A 129 -10.20 -19.18 3.74
CA ASP A 129 -10.18 -20.08 4.91
C ASP A 129 -8.81 -20.75 5.16
N ILE A 130 -7.74 -20.00 4.93
CA ILE A 130 -6.36 -20.48 5.08
C ILE A 130 -5.94 -20.28 6.54
N GLU A 131 -5.55 -21.37 7.21
CA GLU A 131 -5.02 -21.31 8.57
C GLU A 131 -3.63 -20.66 8.60
N ILE A 132 -3.44 -19.66 9.47
CA ILE A 132 -2.17 -18.96 9.66
C ILE A 132 -1.67 -19.24 11.07
N HIS A 133 -0.52 -19.92 11.18
CA HIS A 133 0.08 -20.31 12.46
C HIS A 133 0.58 -19.13 13.30
N SER A 134 0.77 -17.94 12.73
CA SER A 134 1.13 -16.74 13.48
C SER A 134 -0.06 -16.23 14.30
N GLU A 135 0.16 -15.83 15.55
CA GLU A 135 -0.88 -15.25 16.41
C GLU A 135 -1.50 -14.01 15.76
N HIS A 136 -0.66 -13.06 15.35
CA HIS A 136 -1.05 -11.88 14.58
C HIS A 136 -0.41 -11.90 13.19
N LEU A 137 -1.12 -11.36 12.20
CA LEU A 137 -0.57 -11.01 10.89
C LEU A 137 -1.27 -9.75 10.39
N TRP A 138 -0.55 -8.63 10.42
CA TRP A 138 -1.01 -7.36 9.91
C TRP A 138 -0.18 -6.94 8.70
N ARG A 139 -0.79 -6.18 7.79
CA ARG A 139 -0.11 -5.68 6.60
C ARG A 139 -0.24 -4.17 6.48
N VAL A 140 0.88 -3.53 6.20
CA VAL A 140 0.94 -2.16 5.69
C VAL A 140 1.17 -2.26 4.19
N GLU A 141 0.19 -1.83 3.40
CA GLU A 141 0.22 -1.87 1.93
C GLU A 141 0.20 -0.45 1.38
N ILE A 142 1.20 -0.11 0.58
CA ILE A 142 1.37 1.21 -0.05
C ILE A 142 1.17 1.03 -1.55
N GLU A 143 -0.01 1.40 -2.01
CA GLU A 143 -0.39 1.37 -3.41
C GLU A 143 0.03 2.67 -4.08
N LEU A 144 0.94 2.57 -5.04
CA LEU A 144 1.49 3.66 -5.84
C LEU A 144 0.94 3.57 -7.25
N LYS A 145 0.55 4.70 -7.83
CA LYS A 145 0.01 4.79 -9.19
C LYS A 145 0.63 5.93 -9.96
N ARG A 146 0.46 5.89 -11.29
CA ARG A 146 0.88 6.95 -12.21
C ARG A 146 2.38 7.22 -11.99
N ASN A 147 2.78 8.46 -11.78
CA ASN A 147 4.20 8.84 -11.65
C ASN A 147 4.79 8.46 -10.28
N MET A 148 3.97 8.16 -9.26
CA MET A 148 4.49 7.78 -7.93
C MET A 148 5.17 6.41 -7.92
N VAL A 149 4.98 5.59 -8.97
CA VAL A 149 5.65 4.28 -9.10
C VAL A 149 7.16 4.42 -9.22
N ASP A 150 7.65 5.52 -9.81
CA ASP A 150 9.08 5.77 -9.98
C ASP A 150 9.77 6.16 -8.67
N TYR A 151 8.98 6.54 -7.66
CA TYR A 151 9.44 6.94 -6.33
C TYR A 151 9.18 5.86 -5.27
N TRP A 152 9.02 4.60 -5.68
CA TRP A 152 8.66 3.50 -4.78
C TRP A 152 9.64 3.32 -3.61
N ASN A 153 10.92 3.62 -3.80
CA ASN A 153 11.96 3.50 -2.77
C ASN A 153 11.95 4.64 -1.73
N ASP A 154 11.15 5.70 -1.93
CA ASP A 154 11.06 6.86 -1.02
C ASP A 154 9.60 7.31 -0.75
N CYS A 155 8.63 6.40 -0.92
CA CYS A 155 7.23 6.80 -1.03
C CYS A 155 6.46 6.99 0.29
N PHE A 156 7.07 6.78 1.46
CA PHE A 156 6.36 6.79 2.76
C PHE A 156 7.10 7.50 3.89
N ASN A 157 7.98 8.45 3.58
CA ASN A 157 8.70 9.22 4.60
C ASN A 157 7.82 10.02 5.56
N ASP A 158 6.62 10.39 5.12
CA ASP A 158 5.65 11.14 5.91
C ASP A 158 4.67 10.25 6.67
N LEU A 159 4.74 8.92 6.55
CA LEU A 159 3.96 7.96 7.32
C LEU A 159 4.67 7.67 8.65
N HIS A 160 3.89 7.52 9.72
CA HIS A 160 4.37 7.10 11.03
C HIS A 160 3.41 6.08 11.62
N ILE A 161 3.93 4.99 12.17
CA ILE A 161 3.16 3.93 12.84
C ILE A 161 3.73 3.81 14.25
N LEU A 162 3.08 4.51 15.17
CA LEU A 162 3.63 4.89 16.45
C LEU A 162 2.96 4.13 17.60
N GLN A 163 3.65 4.02 18.73
CA GLN A 163 3.05 3.62 20.00
C GLN A 163 3.23 4.76 21.03
N PRO A 164 2.39 5.82 21.01
CA PRO A 164 2.60 7.00 21.85
C PRO A 164 2.35 6.69 23.33
N ASN A 165 3.31 7.06 24.18
CA ASN A 165 3.15 7.00 25.63
C ASN A 165 2.82 8.39 26.20
N TRP A 166 1.53 8.73 26.21
CA TRP A 166 1.03 10.01 26.71
C TRP A 166 1.31 10.25 28.21
N THR A 167 1.59 9.19 28.99
CA THR A 167 1.93 9.32 30.42
C THR A 167 3.27 10.00 30.65
N LEU A 168 4.16 10.02 29.65
CA LEU A 168 5.47 10.69 29.72
C LEU A 168 5.37 12.22 29.76
N LEU A 169 4.21 12.78 29.40
CA LEU A 169 4.00 14.23 29.38
C LEU A 169 3.77 14.78 30.79
N LYS A 170 4.65 15.69 31.22
CA LYS A 170 4.57 16.33 32.55
C LYS A 170 3.46 17.39 32.66
N LYS A 171 3.08 18.01 31.55
CA LYS A 171 2.05 19.07 31.54
C LYS A 171 0.68 18.44 31.34
N GLY A 172 -0.19 18.51 32.37
CA GLY A 172 -1.52 17.91 32.33
C GLY A 172 -2.36 18.32 31.11
N ASN A 173 -2.32 19.60 30.71
CA ASN A 173 -3.04 20.08 29.53
C ASN A 173 -2.54 19.46 28.21
N GLU A 174 -1.23 19.25 28.08
CA GLU A 174 -0.66 18.62 26.87
C GLU A 174 -0.95 17.13 26.85
N GLN A 175 -0.87 16.48 28.01
CA GLN A 175 -1.25 15.09 28.18
C GLN A 175 -2.72 14.84 27.80
N ALA A 176 -3.65 15.62 28.34
CA ALA A 176 -5.06 15.51 28.04
C ALA A 176 -5.37 15.76 26.54
N MET A 177 -4.72 16.77 25.95
CA MET A 177 -4.89 17.07 24.53
C MET A 177 -4.35 15.95 23.64
N VAL A 178 -3.18 15.39 23.94
CA VAL A 178 -2.61 14.26 23.19
C VAL A 178 -3.50 13.03 23.32
N TYR A 179 -3.96 12.71 24.53
CA TYR A 179 -4.89 11.61 24.75
C TYR A 179 -6.16 11.78 23.91
N MET A 180 -6.78 12.97 23.93
CA MET A 180 -7.96 13.27 23.11
C MET A 180 -7.67 13.09 21.63
N LEU A 181 -6.55 13.62 21.11
CA LEU A 181 -6.23 13.55 19.68
C LEU A 181 -5.89 12.15 19.16
N ILE A 182 -5.38 11.27 20.03
CA ILE A 182 -5.09 9.87 19.68
C ILE A 182 -6.39 9.06 19.57
N HIS A 183 -7.34 9.30 20.47
CA HIS A 183 -8.58 8.50 20.55
C HIS A 183 -9.72 9.10 19.70
N GLU A 184 -9.72 10.41 19.47
CA GLU A 184 -10.76 11.13 18.73
C GLU A 184 -10.18 11.78 17.47
N GLU A 185 -10.08 11.02 16.38
CA GLU A 185 -9.48 11.48 15.12
C GLU A 185 -10.19 12.74 14.56
N GLY A 186 -11.50 12.88 14.80
CA GLY A 186 -12.27 14.06 14.40
C GLY A 186 -11.79 15.37 15.03
N LYS A 187 -11.18 15.31 16.22
CA LYS A 187 -10.68 16.48 16.95
C LYS A 187 -9.49 17.15 16.28
N TRP A 188 -8.76 16.43 15.42
CA TRP A 188 -7.77 17.08 14.56
C TRP A 188 -8.42 18.12 13.64
N GLY A 189 -9.66 17.94 13.20
CA GLY A 189 -10.37 18.87 12.32
C GLY A 189 -10.51 20.29 12.90
N GLU A 190 -10.69 20.38 14.21
CA GLU A 190 -10.94 21.62 14.97
C GLU A 190 -9.67 22.45 15.20
N LEU A 191 -8.48 21.86 15.01
CA LEU A 191 -7.21 22.52 15.27
C LEU A 191 -6.69 23.33 14.08
N ASN A 192 -6.09 24.49 14.37
CA ASN A 192 -5.34 25.26 13.37
C ASN A 192 -4.04 24.54 12.96
N LYS A 193 -3.47 24.95 11.82
CA LYS A 193 -2.26 24.34 11.24
C LYS A 193 -1.08 24.28 12.21
N ARG A 194 -0.77 25.37 12.93
CA ARG A 194 0.38 25.43 13.86
C ARG A 194 0.20 24.47 15.04
N THR A 195 -1.01 24.43 15.60
CA THR A 195 -1.36 23.54 16.70
C THR A 195 -1.29 22.07 16.27
N LYS A 196 -1.74 21.74 15.05
CA LYS A 196 -1.57 20.41 14.46
C LYS A 196 -0.10 19.99 14.41
N TYR A 197 0.79 20.84 13.90
CA TYR A 197 2.22 20.53 13.87
C TYR A 197 2.82 20.33 15.25
N LYS A 198 2.45 21.18 16.24
CA LYS A 198 2.91 21.03 17.62
C LYS A 198 2.58 19.64 18.16
N TYR A 199 1.32 19.22 18.09
CA TYR A 199 0.89 17.95 18.67
C TYR A 199 1.33 16.74 17.86
N LYS A 200 1.44 16.84 16.53
CA LYS A 200 2.09 15.81 15.70
C LYS A 200 3.53 15.57 16.14
N LYS A 201 4.31 16.65 16.33
CA LYS A 201 5.69 16.56 16.82
C LYS A 201 5.75 15.93 18.21
N LEU A 202 4.90 16.39 19.12
CA LEU A 202 4.85 15.87 20.49
C LEU A 202 4.52 14.37 20.52
N ILE A 203 3.56 13.93 19.71
CA ILE A 203 3.20 12.51 19.59
C ILE A 203 4.40 11.68 19.12
N LYS A 204 5.15 12.15 18.12
CA LYS A 204 6.38 11.45 17.68
C LYS A 204 7.43 11.36 18.79
N GLU A 205 7.64 12.44 19.54
CA GLU A 205 8.65 12.50 20.61
C GLU A 205 8.34 11.57 21.79
N ILE A 206 7.06 11.36 22.10
CA ILE A 206 6.63 10.46 23.19
C ILE A 206 6.44 9.00 22.74
N SER A 207 6.74 8.70 21.48
CA SER A 207 6.63 7.35 20.92
C SER A 207 8.00 6.67 20.96
N PRO A 208 8.23 5.69 21.86
CA PRO A 208 9.48 4.94 21.89
C PRO A 208 9.69 4.07 20.64
N ILE A 209 8.60 3.78 19.90
CA ILE A 209 8.61 2.91 18.72
C ILE A 209 7.91 3.64 17.55
N ASP A 210 8.59 3.71 16.40
CA ASP A 210 8.00 3.98 15.09
C ASP A 210 8.34 2.83 14.14
N LEU A 211 7.34 2.01 13.79
CA LEU A 211 7.55 0.86 12.91
C LEU A 211 7.94 1.26 11.48
N THR A 212 7.75 2.54 11.11
CA THR A 212 8.15 3.05 9.80
C THR A 212 9.66 3.00 9.62
N ASP A 213 10.44 3.15 10.70
CA ASP A 213 11.90 3.06 10.60
C ASP A 213 12.34 1.64 10.24
N LEU A 214 11.69 0.62 10.80
CA LEU A 214 11.90 -0.77 10.40
C LEU A 214 11.52 -0.99 8.92
N MET A 215 10.39 -0.43 8.48
CA MET A 215 9.98 -0.51 7.06
C MET A 215 11.04 0.11 6.13
N LYS A 216 11.59 1.28 6.48
CA LYS A 216 12.65 1.94 5.70
C LYS A 216 13.92 1.11 5.66
N MET A 217 14.33 0.55 6.79
CA MET A 217 15.50 -0.34 6.85
C MET A 217 15.32 -1.57 5.97
N THR A 218 14.19 -2.27 6.11
CA THR A 218 13.88 -3.46 5.30
C THR A 218 13.79 -3.12 3.81
N LEU A 219 13.20 -1.98 3.44
CA LEU A 219 13.15 -1.54 2.04
C LEU A 219 14.56 -1.35 1.48
N LYS A 220 15.42 -0.64 2.21
CA LYS A 220 16.80 -0.37 1.81
C LYS A 220 17.64 -1.64 1.66
N GLU A 221 17.47 -2.61 2.58
CA GLU A 221 18.13 -3.91 2.50
C GLU A 221 17.74 -4.71 1.26
N ASN A 222 16.47 -4.61 0.84
CA ASN A 222 15.93 -5.35 -0.29
C ASN A 222 15.89 -4.55 -1.61
N GLU A 223 16.29 -3.28 -1.58
CA GLU A 223 16.11 -2.31 -2.67
C GLU A 223 16.69 -2.82 -3.99
N LYS A 224 17.94 -3.31 -3.95
CA LYS A 224 18.62 -3.86 -5.14
C LYS A 224 17.91 -5.07 -5.73
N GLN A 225 17.36 -5.93 -4.89
CA GLN A 225 16.64 -7.12 -5.35
C GLN A 225 15.30 -6.75 -5.97
N LEU A 226 14.56 -5.84 -5.33
CA LEU A 226 13.29 -5.33 -5.84
C LEU A 226 13.48 -4.58 -7.16
N GLN A 227 14.53 -3.76 -7.27
CA GLN A 227 14.87 -3.08 -8.51
C GLN A 227 15.15 -4.07 -9.65
N LYS A 228 15.92 -5.15 -9.39
CA LYS A 228 16.12 -6.22 -10.39
C LYS A 228 14.81 -6.89 -10.83
N GLN A 229 13.84 -7.03 -9.92
CA GLN A 229 12.52 -7.58 -10.27
C GLN A 229 11.71 -6.62 -11.15
N ILE A 230 11.85 -5.31 -10.94
CA ILE A 230 11.25 -4.27 -11.80
C ILE A 230 11.93 -4.29 -13.18
N ASP A 231 13.26 -4.25 -13.20
CA ASP A 231 14.08 -4.20 -14.42
C ASP A 231 13.84 -5.43 -15.32
N PHE A 232 13.57 -6.60 -14.74
CA PHE A 232 13.21 -7.81 -15.49
C PHE A 232 12.07 -7.58 -16.48
N TRP A 233 11.08 -6.74 -16.15
CA TRP A 233 9.93 -6.48 -17.01
C TRP A 233 10.19 -5.40 -18.06
N LEU A 234 11.04 -4.42 -17.74
CA LEU A 234 11.32 -3.26 -18.60
C LEU A 234 12.50 -3.50 -19.56
N SER A 235 13.28 -4.55 -19.33
CA SER A 235 14.45 -4.85 -20.15
C SER A 235 14.06 -5.62 -21.41
N ASP A 236 14.65 -5.19 -22.52
CA ASP A 236 14.69 -5.90 -23.79
C ASP A 236 15.73 -7.04 -23.72
N PHE A 237 15.54 -8.01 -22.83
CA PHE A 237 16.34 -9.22 -22.88
C PHE A 237 15.89 -10.06 -24.08
N GLN A 238 16.55 -9.85 -25.22
CA GLN A 238 16.66 -10.88 -26.25
C GLN A 238 17.53 -11.99 -25.66
N PHE A 239 16.93 -13.16 -25.46
CA PHE A 239 17.65 -14.40 -25.18
C PHE A 239 18.14 -15.03 -26.48
#